data_AF-A0A3N4K7Q9-F1
#
_entry.id   AF-A0A3N4K7Q9-F1
#
_cell.length_a   1.000
_cell.length_b   1.000
_cell.length_c   1.000
_cell.angle_alpha   90.00
_cell.angle_beta   90.00
_cell.angle_gamma   90.00
#
_symmetry.space_group_name_H-M   'P 1'
#
loop_
_entity.id
_entity.type
_entity.pdbx_description
1 polymer ?
#
loop_
_entity_poly.entity_id
_entity_poly.type
_entity_poly.pdbx_seq_one_letter_code
_entity_poly.pdbx_strand_id
1 'polypeptide(L)'
;MPPHRPNTPISAASSFSYDPCSSSRPPPSAPPLPFAGRGPATPPEDPPSPTPSPPVELSAFFASISAFLEGDYLNERTLTLAQVSPARLERFQRWALNRRLHRLRYIYDAATRTLTLRGMITTVHDAIIQWLMEIYSKLSLSDEERAHIRFNTGYDIPLQGGGIRQPDASFRYVFIDEKEGVEVTDPYPRVIFEVAFSQKHDDVKCVAESWLKGTKGMVSVVVVVNIEEGGKRNGTGDADESVNRMDQDGDGEDQAEESTESEAESEDFTSAQVIANFHKRCNPSDVVGPLTATVELFRLREDGNMVRDGPAYRFLPDQSPEVDPVLKISDLLRDTKDGDRRIVALPLARYGQLLNTAKRDLAVMRTAKQKRDKRKRAEEGSEEGEDYVAEELEERGAKKVRLLRSGARGSRSGDVAS
;
A
#
# COMPACT_ATOMS: atom_id res chain seq x y z
N MET A 1 -61.50 -0.75 -1.20
CA MET A 1 -61.05 0.49 -1.87
C MET A 1 -59.95 1.12 -1.03
N PRO A 2 -58.69 1.15 -1.50
CA PRO A 2 -57.61 1.82 -0.79
C PRO A 2 -57.49 3.29 -1.24
N PRO A 3 -57.07 4.23 -0.37
CA PRO A 3 -56.96 5.63 -0.74
C PRO A 3 -55.66 5.90 -1.52
N HIS A 4 -55.83 6.61 -2.63
CA HIS A 4 -54.77 7.20 -3.44
C HIS A 4 -53.88 8.16 -2.62
N ARG A 5 -52.55 7.99 -2.70
CA ARG A 5 -51.58 9.03 -2.36
C ARG A 5 -51.23 9.82 -3.63
N PRO A 6 -51.19 11.16 -3.59
CA PRO A 6 -50.77 11.95 -4.73
C PRO A 6 -49.24 12.06 -4.80
N ASN A 7 -48.72 11.79 -6.00
CA ASN A 7 -47.39 12.18 -6.45
C ASN A 7 -47.29 13.72 -6.51
N THR A 8 -46.22 14.27 -5.96
CA THR A 8 -45.64 15.54 -6.45
C THR A 8 -44.11 15.47 -6.41
N PRO A 9 -43.42 15.88 -7.48
CA PRO A 9 -41.97 16.00 -7.50
C PRO A 9 -41.57 17.43 -7.11
N ILE A 10 -40.60 17.59 -6.22
CA ILE A 10 -39.88 18.86 -6.05
C ILE A 10 -38.43 18.63 -6.45
N SER A 11 -38.14 19.14 -7.64
CA SER A 11 -36.81 19.37 -8.17
C SER A 11 -36.22 20.60 -7.49
N ALA A 12 -35.08 20.46 -6.84
CA ALA A 12 -34.17 21.55 -6.51
C ALA A 12 -32.75 21.00 -6.48
N ALA A 13 -32.09 21.04 -7.64
CA ALA A 13 -30.65 20.84 -7.74
C ALA A 13 -29.96 22.08 -7.14
N SER A 14 -29.46 21.95 -5.92
CA SER A 14 -28.53 22.90 -5.31
C SER A 14 -27.13 22.29 -5.37
N SER A 15 -26.32 22.78 -6.30
CA SER A 15 -24.92 22.44 -6.43
C SER A 15 -24.10 23.20 -5.38
N PHE A 16 -23.94 22.59 -4.20
CA PHE A 16 -22.90 22.98 -3.25
C PHE A 16 -21.69 22.08 -3.45
N SER A 17 -20.68 22.56 -4.17
CA SER A 17 -19.33 22.01 -4.09
C SER A 17 -18.70 22.53 -2.81
N TYR A 18 -18.76 21.74 -1.75
CA TYR A 18 -18.03 21.99 -0.51
C TYR A 18 -16.88 21.00 -0.45
N ASP A 19 -15.65 21.50 -0.56
CA ASP A 19 -14.42 20.72 -0.40
C ASP A 19 -13.71 21.22 0.87
N PRO A 20 -14.07 20.70 2.07
CA PRO A 20 -13.64 21.27 3.34
C PRO A 20 -12.18 20.98 3.71
N CYS A 21 -11.43 20.23 2.89
CA CYS A 21 -10.03 19.88 3.17
C CYS A 21 -9.01 20.64 2.29
N SER A 22 -9.42 21.68 1.56
CA SER A 22 -8.48 22.59 0.90
C SER A 22 -7.93 23.61 1.90
N SER A 23 -6.74 23.33 2.46
CA SER A 23 -5.94 24.32 3.17
C SER A 23 -5.46 25.40 2.18
N SER A 24 -6.34 26.33 1.85
CA SER A 24 -6.05 27.45 0.95
C SER A 24 -5.33 28.56 1.73
N ARG A 25 -3.99 28.55 1.68
CA ARG A 25 -3.27 29.83 1.69
C ARG A 25 -3.61 30.52 0.36
N PRO A 26 -4.12 31.77 0.35
CA PRO A 26 -4.24 32.51 -0.89
C PRO A 26 -2.84 32.70 -1.50
N PRO A 27 -2.69 32.60 -2.83
CA PRO A 27 -1.42 32.90 -3.48
C PRO A 27 -1.05 34.38 -3.21
N PRO A 28 0.24 34.69 -2.99
CA PRO A 28 0.67 36.08 -2.86
C PRO A 28 0.35 36.83 -4.16
N SER A 29 -0.24 38.01 -4.04
CA SER A 29 -0.52 38.90 -5.16
C SER A 29 0.77 39.27 -5.88
N ALA A 30 0.81 39.07 -7.21
CA ALA A 30 1.93 39.47 -8.03
C ALA A 30 2.15 41.00 -7.96
N PRO A 31 3.41 41.47 -7.87
CA PRO A 31 3.69 42.90 -7.93
C PRO A 31 3.41 43.46 -9.34
N PRO A 32 2.91 44.70 -9.47
CA PRO A 32 2.70 45.32 -10.77
C PRO A 32 4.06 45.61 -11.43
N LEU A 33 4.21 45.17 -12.68
CA LEU A 33 5.40 45.47 -13.49
C LEU A 33 5.33 46.92 -14.01
N PRO A 34 6.42 47.70 -13.92
CA PRO A 34 6.52 48.98 -14.59
C PRO A 34 6.82 48.77 -16.08
N PHE A 35 5.97 49.32 -16.94
CA PHE A 35 6.31 49.60 -18.33
C PHE A 35 7.16 50.89 -18.40
N ALA A 36 8.38 50.78 -18.92
CA ALA A 36 9.09 51.85 -19.62
C ALA A 36 10.16 51.20 -20.51
N GLY A 37 10.19 51.63 -21.78
CA GLY A 37 10.73 50.84 -22.88
C GLY A 37 12.23 50.97 -23.15
N ARG A 38 12.71 50.13 -24.06
CA ARG A 38 13.94 50.29 -24.85
C ARG A 38 14.00 49.26 -25.98
N GLY A 39 14.01 49.75 -27.22
CA GLY A 39 14.74 49.25 -28.41
C GLY A 39 14.43 47.85 -28.98
N PRO A 40 14.40 47.69 -30.33
CA PRO A 40 14.26 46.38 -30.95
C PRO A 40 15.62 45.65 -30.91
N ALA A 41 15.75 44.65 -30.06
CA ALA A 41 16.75 43.60 -30.19
C ALA A 41 16.05 42.37 -30.77
N THR A 42 16.63 41.80 -31.83
CA THR A 42 16.21 40.53 -32.43
C THR A 42 16.13 39.45 -31.34
N PRO A 43 15.01 38.72 -31.24
CA PRO A 43 14.89 37.65 -30.26
C PRO A 43 15.87 36.51 -30.62
N PRO A 44 16.54 35.90 -29.62
CA PRO A 44 17.27 34.65 -29.85
C PRO A 44 16.26 33.58 -30.32
N GLU A 45 16.66 32.78 -31.32
CA GLU A 45 15.86 31.65 -31.79
C GLU A 45 15.53 30.75 -30.60
N ASP A 46 14.22 30.51 -30.39
CA ASP A 46 13.75 29.56 -29.40
C ASP A 46 14.43 28.21 -29.65
N PRO A 47 14.95 27.53 -28.61
CA PRO A 47 15.45 26.17 -28.77
C PRO A 47 14.33 25.31 -29.38
N PRO A 48 14.64 24.43 -30.36
CA PRO A 48 13.64 23.60 -30.99
C PRO A 48 12.87 22.84 -29.91
N SER A 49 11.53 23.01 -29.93
CA SER A 49 10.63 22.28 -29.06
C SER A 49 11.04 20.81 -29.03
N PRO A 50 11.16 20.19 -27.84
CA PRO A 50 11.56 18.79 -27.74
C PRO A 50 10.65 17.96 -28.65
N THR A 51 11.28 17.26 -29.59
CA THR A 51 10.60 16.41 -30.56
C THR A 51 9.70 15.45 -29.79
N PRO A 52 8.39 15.36 -30.10
CA PRO A 52 7.48 14.48 -29.39
C PRO A 52 8.02 13.06 -29.47
N SER A 53 8.18 12.41 -28.32
CA SER A 53 8.62 11.01 -28.24
C SER A 53 7.73 10.14 -29.15
N PRO A 54 8.30 9.16 -29.84
CA PRO A 54 7.54 8.30 -30.74
C PRO A 54 6.37 7.64 -30.00
N PRO A 55 5.26 7.37 -30.69
CA PRO A 55 4.08 6.76 -30.08
C PRO A 55 4.48 5.51 -29.34
N VAL A 56 4.31 5.50 -28.01
CA VAL A 56 4.56 4.30 -27.20
C VAL A 56 3.61 3.23 -27.72
N GLU A 57 4.15 2.15 -28.30
CA GLU A 57 3.34 1.02 -28.70
C GLU A 57 2.57 0.50 -27.47
N LEU A 58 1.26 0.29 -27.63
CA LEU A 58 0.40 -0.19 -26.54
C LEU A 58 0.93 -1.48 -25.92
N SER A 59 1.55 -2.35 -26.72
CA SER A 59 2.26 -3.55 -26.27
C SER A 59 3.34 -3.20 -25.25
N ALA A 60 4.20 -2.23 -25.56
CA ALA A 60 5.23 -1.75 -24.65
C ALA A 60 4.64 -1.06 -23.42
N PHE A 61 3.53 -0.34 -23.55
CA PHE A 61 2.80 0.26 -22.42
C PHE A 61 2.23 -0.79 -21.46
N PHE A 62 1.49 -1.78 -21.98
CA PHE A 62 0.96 -2.88 -21.18
C PHE A 62 2.08 -3.75 -20.62
N ALA A 63 3.12 -4.06 -21.39
CA ALA A 63 4.28 -4.80 -20.91
C ALA A 63 5.01 -4.04 -19.79
N SER A 64 5.12 -2.73 -19.91
CA SER A 64 5.72 -1.86 -18.90
C SER A 64 4.90 -1.83 -17.60
N ILE A 65 3.56 -1.82 -17.69
CA ILE A 65 2.69 -1.90 -16.52
C ILE A 65 2.67 -3.31 -15.94
N SER A 66 2.63 -4.35 -16.77
CA SER A 66 2.75 -5.74 -16.33
C SER A 66 4.08 -5.98 -15.63
N ALA A 67 5.20 -5.51 -16.18
CA ALA A 67 6.52 -5.58 -15.54
C ALA A 67 6.58 -4.78 -14.24
N PHE A 68 5.80 -3.69 -14.11
CA PHE A 68 5.65 -2.97 -12.84
C PHE A 68 4.78 -3.72 -11.82
N LEU A 69 3.73 -4.41 -12.29
CA LEU A 69 2.83 -5.24 -11.47
C LEU A 69 3.46 -6.58 -11.04
N GLU A 70 4.37 -7.09 -11.87
CA GLU A 70 5.16 -8.31 -11.66
C GLU A 70 6.48 -8.00 -10.95
N GLY A 71 6.96 -6.76 -11.03
CA GLY A 71 8.09 -6.24 -10.26
C GLY A 71 7.69 -5.79 -8.85
N ASP A 72 8.69 -5.44 -8.03
CA ASP A 72 8.48 -5.17 -6.62
C ASP A 72 7.71 -3.86 -6.34
N TYR A 73 6.64 -4.00 -5.54
CA TYR A 73 5.57 -3.05 -5.20
C TYR A 73 5.98 -1.78 -4.42
N LEU A 74 7.23 -1.32 -4.48
CA LEU A 74 7.71 -0.19 -3.67
C LEU A 74 8.06 1.07 -4.47
N ASN A 75 7.78 1.10 -5.76
CA ASN A 75 8.08 2.25 -6.61
C ASN A 75 6.81 3.04 -6.95
N GLU A 76 6.93 4.36 -6.97
CA GLU A 76 5.98 5.24 -7.65
C GLU A 76 6.42 5.34 -9.11
N ARG A 77 5.47 5.18 -10.03
CA ARG A 77 5.70 5.27 -11.45
C ARG A 77 4.65 6.17 -12.08
N THR A 78 5.14 7.28 -12.61
CA THR A 78 4.31 8.24 -13.33
C THR A 78 4.36 7.93 -14.81
N LEU A 79 3.18 7.76 -15.42
CA LEU A 79 3.00 7.47 -16.84
C LEU A 79 2.24 8.62 -17.47
N THR A 80 2.86 9.32 -18.42
CA THR A 80 2.17 10.35 -19.22
C THR A 80 1.36 9.66 -20.32
N LEU A 81 0.04 9.74 -20.22
CA LEU A 81 -0.94 9.14 -21.13
C LEU A 81 -1.34 10.10 -22.27
N ALA A 82 -0.53 11.11 -22.57
CA ALA A 82 -0.85 12.13 -23.57
C ALA A 82 -1.25 11.56 -24.94
N GLN A 83 -0.75 10.36 -25.27
CA GLN A 83 -0.98 9.65 -26.54
C GLN A 83 -1.99 8.49 -26.44
N VAL A 84 -2.58 8.21 -25.28
CA VAL A 84 -3.56 7.14 -25.10
C VAL A 84 -4.96 7.69 -25.36
N SER A 85 -5.70 7.11 -26.32
CA SER A 85 -7.06 7.54 -26.60
C SER A 85 -8.00 7.25 -25.41
N PRO A 86 -9.07 8.03 -25.20
CA PRO A 86 -10.02 7.80 -24.10
C PRO A 86 -10.59 6.37 -24.04
N ALA A 87 -10.95 5.79 -25.19
CA ALA A 87 -11.43 4.40 -25.27
C ALA A 87 -10.37 3.37 -24.85
N ARG A 88 -9.08 3.65 -25.10
CA ARG A 88 -7.96 2.79 -24.67
C ARG A 88 -7.70 2.93 -23.18
N LEU A 89 -7.85 4.14 -22.63
CA LEU A 89 -7.75 4.37 -21.18
C LEU A 89 -8.88 3.67 -20.43
N GLU A 90 -10.11 3.71 -20.94
CA GLU A 90 -11.24 2.99 -20.36
C GLU A 90 -11.02 1.46 -20.39
N ARG A 91 -10.48 0.94 -21.50
CA ARG A 91 -10.11 -0.48 -21.62
C ARG A 91 -8.96 -0.85 -20.67
N PHE A 92 -7.98 0.02 -20.50
CA PHE A 92 -6.91 -0.14 -19.52
C PHE A 92 -7.46 -0.15 -18.09
N GLN A 93 -8.31 0.81 -17.72
CA GLN A 93 -8.96 0.87 -16.41
C GLN A 93 -9.72 -0.43 -16.15
N ARG A 94 -10.53 -0.88 -17.11
CA ARG A 94 -11.29 -2.15 -16.99
C ARG A 94 -10.37 -3.37 -16.91
N TRP A 95 -9.27 -3.41 -17.67
CA TRP A 95 -8.27 -4.49 -17.59
C TRP A 95 -7.53 -4.48 -16.25
N ALA A 96 -7.10 -3.31 -15.80
CA ALA A 96 -6.27 -3.14 -14.62
C ALA A 96 -7.08 -3.36 -13.32
N LEU A 97 -8.33 -2.86 -13.28
CA LEU A 97 -9.30 -3.14 -12.21
C LEU A 97 -9.55 -4.65 -12.03
N ASN A 98 -9.52 -5.42 -13.13
CA ASN A 98 -9.78 -6.85 -13.08
C ASN A 98 -8.58 -7.72 -12.68
N ARG A 99 -7.34 -7.20 -12.64
CA ARG A 99 -6.17 -8.09 -12.70
C ARG A 99 -4.99 -7.85 -11.76
N ARG A 100 -5.09 -7.00 -10.72
CA ARG A 100 -4.17 -6.84 -9.56
C ARG A 100 -3.98 -5.39 -9.08
N LEU A 101 -4.76 -4.41 -9.59
CA LEU A 101 -4.66 -3.03 -9.09
C LEU A 101 -5.08 -2.85 -7.63
N HIS A 102 -5.75 -3.80 -6.97
CA HIS A 102 -5.93 -3.74 -5.51
C HIS A 102 -4.59 -3.67 -4.74
N ARG A 103 -3.46 -3.96 -5.39
CA ARG A 103 -2.10 -3.83 -4.83
C ARG A 103 -1.42 -2.49 -5.16
N LEU A 104 -2.04 -1.65 -5.99
CA LEU A 104 -1.54 -0.36 -6.43
C LEU A 104 -2.55 0.75 -6.13
N ARG A 105 -2.09 1.84 -5.53
CA ARG A 105 -2.84 3.10 -5.59
C ARG A 105 -2.57 3.72 -6.95
N TYR A 106 -3.60 4.25 -7.61
CA TYR A 106 -3.39 5.04 -8.81
C TYR A 106 -4.09 6.38 -8.69
N ILE A 107 -3.46 7.40 -9.25
CA ILE A 107 -4.00 8.75 -9.37
C ILE A 107 -3.97 9.08 -10.86
N TYR A 108 -5.13 9.40 -11.42
CA TYR A 108 -5.20 9.91 -12.79
C TYR A 108 -5.53 11.39 -12.76
N ASP A 109 -4.59 12.21 -13.24
CA ASP A 109 -4.80 13.62 -13.50
C ASP A 109 -5.21 13.81 -14.96
N ALA A 110 -6.48 14.15 -15.18
CA ALA A 110 -7.03 14.37 -16.51
C ALA A 110 -6.46 15.61 -17.22
N ALA A 111 -6.02 16.64 -16.47
CA ALA A 111 -5.50 17.88 -17.05
C ALA A 111 -4.11 17.66 -17.67
N THR A 112 -3.24 16.96 -16.95
CA THR A 112 -1.90 16.60 -17.46
C THR A 112 -1.89 15.27 -18.23
N ARG A 113 -3.03 14.55 -18.25
CA ARG A 113 -3.17 13.18 -18.77
C ARG A 113 -2.12 12.26 -18.16
N THR A 114 -1.94 12.34 -16.85
CA THR A 114 -0.90 11.59 -16.15
C THR A 114 -1.52 10.53 -15.26
N LEU A 115 -1.07 9.29 -15.40
CA LEU A 115 -1.40 8.19 -14.50
C LEU A 115 -0.21 7.91 -13.60
N THR A 116 -0.34 8.23 -12.33
CA THR A 116 0.64 7.90 -11.31
C THR A 116 0.23 6.61 -10.64
N LEU A 117 1.03 5.56 -10.82
CA LEU A 117 0.91 4.29 -10.12
C LEU A 117 1.81 4.32 -8.89
N ARG A 118 1.27 4.03 -7.72
CA ARG A 118 2.00 3.90 -6.48
C ARG A 118 1.87 2.47 -5.99
N GLY A 119 3.00 1.81 -5.83
CA GLY A 119 3.04 0.59 -5.05
C GLY A 119 2.51 0.86 -3.63
N MET A 120 1.46 0.16 -3.22
CA MET A 120 1.08 0.20 -1.81
C MET A 120 2.11 -0.57 -1.00
N ILE A 121 2.33 -0.18 0.26
CA ILE A 121 2.99 -1.06 1.22
C ILE A 121 2.01 -2.19 1.52
N THR A 122 1.97 -3.16 0.60
CA THR A 122 0.92 -4.17 0.58
C THR A 122 0.93 -4.95 1.87
N THR A 123 2.08 -5.24 2.47
CA THR A 123 2.15 -6.11 3.66
C THR A 123 1.40 -5.55 4.86
N VAL A 124 1.44 -4.23 5.10
CA VAL A 124 0.73 -3.58 6.21
C VAL A 124 -0.79 -3.50 5.93
N HIS A 125 -1.17 -3.20 4.69
CA HIS A 125 -2.58 -3.20 4.28
C HIS A 125 -3.15 -4.64 4.21
N ASP A 126 -2.39 -5.61 3.72
CA ASP A 126 -2.76 -7.02 3.65
C ASP A 126 -2.98 -7.58 5.07
N ALA A 127 -2.22 -7.10 6.06
CA ALA A 127 -2.42 -7.47 7.46
C ALA A 127 -3.80 -7.04 7.99
N ILE A 128 -4.36 -5.89 7.58
CA ILE A 128 -5.73 -5.53 7.98
C ILE A 128 -6.74 -6.48 7.33
N ILE A 129 -6.56 -6.84 6.07
CA ILE A 129 -7.46 -7.73 5.34
C ILE A 129 -7.47 -9.10 6.02
N GLN A 130 -6.30 -9.65 6.35
CA GLN A 130 -6.18 -10.90 7.07
C GLN A 130 -6.87 -10.85 8.44
N TRP A 131 -6.64 -9.78 9.21
CA TRP A 131 -7.27 -9.59 10.52
C TRP A 131 -8.81 -9.53 10.42
N LEU A 132 -9.34 -8.81 9.44
CA LEU A 132 -10.77 -8.68 9.22
C LEU A 132 -11.41 -9.96 8.73
N MET A 133 -10.71 -10.77 7.93
CA MET A 133 -11.16 -12.11 7.55
C MET A 133 -11.25 -13.04 8.77
N GLU A 134 -10.29 -12.97 9.69
CA GLU A 134 -10.37 -13.70 10.96
C GLU A 134 -11.57 -13.24 11.80
N ILE A 135 -11.84 -11.93 11.88
CA ILE A 135 -13.03 -11.40 12.56
C ILE A 135 -14.31 -11.90 11.88
N TYR A 136 -14.41 -11.79 10.55
CA TYR A 136 -15.55 -12.21 9.76
C TYR A 136 -15.90 -13.69 9.99
N SER A 137 -14.88 -14.54 10.04
CA SER A 137 -15.06 -15.97 10.34
C SER A 137 -15.59 -16.25 11.75
N LYS A 138 -15.34 -15.35 12.70
CA LYS A 138 -15.71 -15.49 14.12
C LYS A 138 -16.98 -14.72 14.50
N LEU A 139 -17.57 -13.98 13.55
CA LEU A 139 -18.85 -13.30 13.78
C LEU A 139 -19.90 -14.32 14.23
N SER A 140 -20.48 -14.09 15.41
CA SER A 140 -21.55 -14.93 15.97
C SER A 140 -22.90 -14.57 15.35
N LEU A 141 -23.01 -14.82 14.05
CA LEU A 141 -24.19 -14.58 13.22
C LEU A 141 -24.89 -15.90 12.93
N SER A 142 -26.22 -15.86 12.80
CA SER A 142 -26.95 -16.98 12.19
C SER A 142 -26.56 -17.15 10.72
N ASP A 143 -26.86 -18.30 10.13
CA ASP A 143 -26.60 -18.55 8.70
C ASP A 143 -27.35 -17.55 7.80
N GLU A 144 -28.57 -17.18 8.21
CA GLU A 144 -29.39 -16.15 7.56
C GLU A 144 -28.70 -14.78 7.63
N GLU A 145 -28.28 -14.34 8.81
CA GLU A 145 -27.57 -13.06 8.99
C GLU A 145 -26.26 -13.02 8.21
N ARG A 146 -25.52 -14.13 8.18
CA ARG A 146 -24.28 -14.24 7.41
C ARG A 146 -24.54 -14.16 5.91
N ALA A 147 -25.66 -14.70 5.42
CA ALA A 147 -26.06 -14.59 4.02
C ALA A 147 -26.28 -13.13 3.60
N HIS A 148 -26.52 -12.22 4.55
CA HIS A 148 -26.73 -10.79 4.30
C HIS A 148 -25.46 -9.93 4.38
N ILE A 149 -24.31 -10.49 4.74
CA ILE A 149 -23.06 -9.72 4.87
C ILE A 149 -22.06 -10.19 3.82
N ARG A 150 -21.41 -9.23 3.16
CA ARG A 150 -20.26 -9.48 2.29
C ARG A 150 -19.06 -8.69 2.78
N PHE A 151 -17.91 -9.34 2.75
CA PHE A 151 -16.61 -8.70 2.97
C PHE A 151 -16.00 -8.35 1.62
N ASN A 152 -15.66 -7.09 1.41
CA ASN A 152 -15.16 -6.58 0.14
C ASN A 152 -13.95 -5.68 0.35
N THR A 153 -13.03 -5.68 -0.62
CA THR A 153 -11.80 -4.87 -0.63
C THR A 153 -11.63 -4.21 -2.01
N GLY A 154 -11.07 -3.00 -2.06
CA GLY A 154 -10.50 -2.43 -3.30
C GLY A 154 -11.49 -2.23 -4.46
N TYR A 155 -12.69 -1.71 -4.20
CA TYR A 155 -13.69 -1.42 -5.23
C TYR A 155 -14.15 0.04 -5.17
N ASP A 156 -14.48 0.59 -6.33
CA ASP A 156 -14.88 1.99 -6.50
C ASP A 156 -16.29 2.25 -5.98
N ILE A 157 -16.43 3.29 -5.15
CA ILE A 157 -17.70 3.72 -4.57
C ILE A 157 -17.91 5.21 -4.90
N PRO A 158 -18.93 5.55 -5.68
CA PRO A 158 -19.25 6.94 -5.99
C PRO A 158 -19.91 7.63 -4.78
N LEU A 159 -19.35 8.75 -4.33
CA LEU A 159 -19.91 9.51 -3.21
C LEU A 159 -20.97 10.52 -3.69
N GLN A 160 -21.96 10.78 -2.83
CA GLN A 160 -22.95 11.84 -3.04
C GLN A 160 -22.26 13.20 -2.83
N GLY A 161 -22.13 13.98 -3.90
CA GLY A 161 -21.29 15.17 -3.95
C GLY A 161 -20.17 15.09 -5.00
N GLY A 162 -20.03 13.92 -5.63
CA GLY A 162 -19.01 13.67 -6.64
C GLY A 162 -17.78 12.99 -6.04
N GLY A 163 -16.93 12.47 -6.93
CA GLY A 163 -15.76 11.69 -6.55
C GLY A 163 -16.06 10.20 -6.37
N ILE A 164 -14.99 9.43 -6.44
CA ILE A 164 -14.97 7.98 -6.27
C ILE A 164 -13.94 7.68 -5.19
N ARG A 165 -14.26 6.79 -4.27
CA ARG A 165 -13.34 6.29 -3.26
C ARG A 165 -13.29 4.77 -3.25
N GLN A 166 -12.15 4.23 -2.82
CA GLN A 166 -11.94 2.81 -2.63
C GLN A 166 -11.56 2.58 -1.17
N PRO A 167 -12.37 1.85 -0.38
CA PRO A 167 -11.98 1.49 0.97
C PRO A 167 -10.93 0.38 0.95
N ASP A 168 -10.01 0.38 1.91
CA ASP A 168 -9.07 -0.72 2.09
C ASP A 168 -9.82 -2.04 2.38
N ALA A 169 -10.85 -1.98 3.23
CA ALA A 169 -11.79 -3.07 3.43
C ALA A 169 -13.18 -2.57 3.87
N SER A 170 -14.20 -3.41 3.71
CA SER A 170 -15.56 -3.05 4.11
C SER A 170 -16.45 -4.27 4.38
N PHE A 171 -17.46 -4.07 5.22
CA PHE A 171 -18.62 -4.96 5.32
C PHE A 171 -19.83 -4.30 4.66
N ARG A 172 -20.49 -5.05 3.79
CA ARG A 172 -21.60 -4.58 2.96
C ARG A 172 -22.82 -5.45 3.20
N TYR A 173 -23.98 -4.81 3.23
CA TYR A 173 -25.26 -5.50 3.38
C TYR A 173 -25.80 -5.91 2.01
N VAL A 174 -26.39 -7.10 1.98
CA VAL A 174 -26.95 -7.73 0.80
C VAL A 174 -28.27 -8.38 1.20
N PHE A 175 -29.28 -8.30 0.35
CA PHE A 175 -30.58 -8.92 0.58
C PHE A 175 -31.12 -9.53 -0.72
N ILE A 176 -32.09 -10.43 -0.60
CA ILE A 176 -32.80 -10.97 -1.76
C ILE A 176 -34.03 -10.08 -1.96
N ASP A 177 -34.16 -9.47 -3.14
CA ASP A 177 -35.42 -8.84 -3.52
C ASP A 177 -36.45 -9.96 -3.74
N GLU A 178 -37.40 -10.10 -2.82
CA GLU A 178 -38.40 -11.17 -2.85
C GLU A 178 -39.22 -11.20 -4.15
N LYS A 179 -39.36 -10.07 -4.85
CA LYS A 179 -40.14 -10.00 -6.09
C LYS A 179 -39.38 -10.58 -7.27
N GLU A 180 -38.09 -10.27 -7.34
CA GLU A 180 -37.23 -10.66 -8.47
C GLU A 180 -36.46 -11.96 -8.17
N GLY A 181 -36.37 -12.37 -6.90
CA GLY A 181 -35.53 -13.47 -6.46
C GLY A 181 -34.03 -13.21 -6.67
N VAL A 182 -33.64 -11.94 -6.81
CA VAL A 182 -32.26 -11.53 -7.13
C VAL A 182 -31.57 -10.96 -5.91
N GLU A 183 -30.30 -11.31 -5.75
CA GLU A 183 -29.42 -10.71 -4.75
C GLU A 183 -29.19 -9.22 -5.08
N VAL A 184 -29.72 -8.33 -4.24
CA VAL A 184 -29.50 -6.89 -4.31
C VAL A 184 -28.50 -6.49 -3.25
N THR A 185 -27.48 -5.77 -3.71
CA THR A 185 -26.42 -5.27 -2.87
C THR A 185 -26.66 -3.80 -2.55
N ASP A 186 -26.48 -3.41 -1.28
CA ASP A 186 -26.55 -2.00 -0.90
C ASP A 186 -25.60 -1.14 -1.74
N PRO A 187 -26.00 0.07 -2.15
CA PRO A 187 -25.12 0.95 -2.93
C PRO A 187 -23.84 1.30 -2.15
N TYR A 188 -23.95 1.42 -0.83
CA TYR A 188 -22.86 1.75 0.08
C TYR A 188 -22.63 0.62 1.09
N PRO A 189 -21.36 0.36 1.46
CA PRO A 189 -21.05 -0.51 2.58
C PRO A 189 -21.55 0.08 3.89
N ARG A 190 -21.74 -0.79 4.88
CA ARG A 190 -22.21 -0.42 6.22
C ARG A 190 -21.06 -0.07 7.15
N VAL A 191 -19.97 -0.82 7.05
CA VAL A 191 -18.73 -0.59 7.80
C VAL A 191 -17.58 -0.42 6.82
N ILE A 192 -16.81 0.65 7.00
CA ILE A 192 -15.57 0.90 6.25
C ILE A 192 -14.38 0.73 7.19
N PHE A 193 -13.29 0.15 6.68
CA PHE A 193 -11.99 0.15 7.30
C PHE A 193 -10.99 0.87 6.39
N GLU A 194 -10.25 1.80 6.98
CA GLU A 194 -9.18 2.55 6.32
C GLU A 194 -7.88 2.41 7.12
N VAL A 195 -6.78 2.15 6.43
CA VAL A 195 -5.44 2.09 7.00
C VAL A 195 -4.63 3.26 6.48
N ALA A 196 -4.13 4.03 7.42
CA ALA A 196 -3.25 5.15 7.19
C ALA A 196 -1.84 4.79 7.63
N PHE A 197 -0.96 4.44 6.70
CA PHE A 197 0.45 4.21 7.01
C PHE A 197 1.28 5.47 6.75
N SER A 198 1.81 6.07 7.81
CA SER A 198 2.59 7.30 7.82
C SER A 198 1.88 8.49 7.14
N GLN A 199 0.54 8.53 7.25
CA GLN A 199 -0.28 9.66 6.80
C GLN A 199 -0.60 10.58 7.98
N LYS A 200 -0.86 11.87 7.70
CA LYS A 200 -1.21 12.82 8.77
C LYS A 200 -2.61 12.52 9.30
N HIS A 201 -2.79 12.58 10.61
CA HIS A 201 -4.07 12.29 11.27
C HIS A 201 -5.26 13.05 10.67
N ASP A 202 -5.09 14.34 10.38
CA ASP A 202 -6.16 15.17 9.82
C ASP A 202 -6.58 14.74 8.42
N ASP A 203 -5.66 14.26 7.58
CA ASP A 203 -5.98 13.72 6.26
C ASP A 203 -6.87 12.48 6.40
N VAL A 204 -6.58 11.64 7.39
CA VAL A 204 -7.34 10.40 7.64
C VAL A 204 -8.73 10.71 8.20
N LYS A 205 -8.87 11.74 9.05
CA LYS A 205 -10.17 12.25 9.47
C LYS A 205 -10.98 12.78 8.29
N CYS A 206 -10.36 13.52 7.37
CA CYS A 206 -11.02 13.95 6.13
C CYS A 206 -11.53 12.74 5.32
N VAL A 207 -10.78 11.63 5.27
CA VAL A 207 -11.26 10.39 4.64
C VAL A 207 -12.51 9.85 5.35
N ALA A 208 -12.47 9.70 6.67
CA ALA A 208 -13.63 9.21 7.43
C ALA A 208 -14.87 10.10 7.28
N GLU A 209 -14.68 11.43 7.34
CA GLU A 209 -15.75 12.40 7.15
C GLU A 209 -16.35 12.29 5.74
N SER A 210 -15.52 12.14 4.72
CA SER A 210 -16.00 12.00 3.34
C SER A 210 -16.83 10.73 3.13
N TRP A 211 -16.50 9.62 3.80
CA TRP A 211 -17.33 8.41 3.77
C TRP A 211 -18.67 8.64 4.46
N LEU A 212 -18.66 9.19 5.67
CA LEU A 212 -19.87 9.37 6.47
C LEU A 212 -20.81 10.40 5.84
N LYS A 213 -20.30 11.58 5.48
CA LYS A 213 -21.09 12.65 4.86
C LYS A 213 -21.41 12.38 3.40
N GLY A 214 -20.43 11.89 2.64
CA GLY A 214 -20.59 11.56 1.22
C GLY A 214 -21.54 10.40 0.96
N THR A 215 -21.83 9.56 1.96
CA THR A 215 -22.87 8.53 1.86
C THR A 215 -24.16 8.91 2.60
N LYS A 216 -24.27 10.15 3.09
CA LYS A 216 -25.40 10.65 3.90
C LYS A 216 -25.77 9.72 5.07
N GLY A 217 -24.76 9.18 5.75
CA GLY A 217 -24.95 8.28 6.89
C GLY A 217 -25.35 6.85 6.51
N MET A 218 -25.34 6.46 5.23
CA MET A 218 -25.56 5.06 4.85
C MET A 218 -24.41 4.16 5.30
N VAL A 219 -23.18 4.68 5.33
CA VAL A 219 -22.08 4.10 6.11
C VAL A 219 -22.35 4.37 7.60
N SER A 220 -22.50 3.31 8.39
CA SER A 220 -22.82 3.38 9.82
C SER A 220 -21.61 3.70 10.69
N VAL A 221 -20.43 3.23 10.30
CA VAL A 221 -19.18 3.47 11.01
C VAL A 221 -17.99 3.37 10.06
N VAL A 222 -17.02 4.25 10.27
CA VAL A 222 -15.69 4.18 9.65
C VAL A 222 -14.68 3.87 10.73
N VAL A 223 -13.97 2.76 10.57
CA VAL A 223 -12.87 2.34 11.44
C VAL A 223 -11.57 2.77 10.78
N VAL A 224 -10.85 3.66 11.45
CA VAL A 224 -9.56 4.16 10.99
C VAL A 224 -8.45 3.50 11.79
N VAL A 225 -7.49 2.92 11.11
CA VAL A 225 -6.23 2.45 11.69
C VAL A 225 -5.12 3.39 11.25
N ASN A 226 -4.61 4.22 12.16
CA ASN A 226 -3.43 5.03 11.91
C ASN A 226 -2.19 4.28 12.38
N ILE A 227 -1.22 4.09 11.48
CA ILE A 227 0.05 3.39 11.71
C ILE A 227 1.16 4.36 11.36
N GLU A 228 2.00 4.67 12.32
CA GLU A 228 3.15 5.56 12.12
C GLU A 228 4.44 4.76 12.27
N GLU A 229 5.35 4.95 11.34
CA GLU A 229 6.72 4.47 11.48
C GLU A 229 7.55 5.56 12.16
N GLY A 230 8.03 5.28 13.37
CA GLY A 230 8.96 6.14 14.05
C GLY A 230 10.25 6.30 13.24
N GLY A 231 10.81 7.51 13.23
CA GLY A 231 12.08 7.77 12.56
C GLY A 231 13.14 6.74 12.97
N LYS A 232 13.93 6.27 12.01
CA LYS A 232 15.12 5.50 12.33
C LYS A 232 15.90 6.29 13.37
N ARG A 233 16.30 5.66 14.47
CA ARG A 233 17.37 6.26 15.29
C ARG A 233 18.49 6.48 14.31
N ASN A 234 18.78 7.73 13.96
CA ASN A 234 19.91 8.09 13.13
C ASN A 234 21.15 7.61 13.89
N GLY A 235 21.54 6.37 13.65
CA GLY A 235 22.81 5.79 14.05
C GLY A 235 23.95 6.29 13.17
N THR A 236 23.80 7.48 12.58
CA THR A 236 24.92 8.30 12.10
C THR A 236 25.63 8.84 13.34
N GLY A 237 26.46 7.96 13.90
CA GLY A 237 27.34 8.21 15.03
C GLY A 237 28.53 7.28 14.92
N ASP A 238 28.36 5.97 15.15
CA ASP A 238 29.51 5.07 15.34
C ASP A 238 29.29 3.60 14.93
N ALA A 239 28.24 3.27 14.16
CA ALA A 239 27.93 1.87 13.84
C ALA A 239 28.75 1.28 12.66
N ASP A 240 29.61 2.08 12.01
CA ASP A 240 30.45 1.65 10.88
C ASP A 240 31.73 0.91 11.32
N GLU A 241 32.02 0.81 12.63
CA GLU A 241 33.21 0.07 13.11
C GLU A 241 32.94 -1.40 13.49
N SER A 242 31.68 -1.85 13.51
CA SER A 242 31.36 -3.17 14.10
C SER A 242 31.31 -4.34 13.11
N VAL A 243 31.40 -4.09 11.81
CA VAL A 243 31.44 -5.16 10.79
C VAL A 243 32.88 -5.57 10.43
N ASN A 244 33.90 -4.80 10.87
CA ASN A 244 35.31 -5.02 10.54
C ASN A 244 36.16 -5.69 11.64
N ARG A 245 35.55 -6.44 12.57
CA ARG A 245 36.27 -7.11 13.70
C ARG A 245 36.11 -8.63 13.78
N MET A 246 35.74 -9.30 12.70
CA MET A 246 36.02 -10.72 12.53
C MET A 246 37.06 -10.85 11.43
N ASP A 247 38.17 -11.52 11.72
CA ASP A 247 39.25 -11.90 10.80
C ASP A 247 40.49 -10.97 10.79
N GLN A 248 41.12 -10.78 11.95
CA GLN A 248 42.58 -10.66 12.03
C GLN A 248 43.11 -11.65 13.05
N ASP A 249 43.38 -12.87 12.59
CA ASP A 249 44.37 -13.79 13.16
C ASP A 249 44.59 -14.90 12.13
N GLY A 250 45.67 -14.77 11.35
CA GLY A 250 46.05 -15.80 10.39
C GLY A 250 47.07 -15.34 9.35
N ASP A 251 48.31 -15.13 9.81
CA ASP A 251 49.50 -15.16 8.94
C ASP A 251 49.52 -16.48 8.15
N GLY A 252 49.66 -16.38 6.84
CA GLY A 252 49.71 -17.52 5.94
C GLY A 252 49.96 -17.08 4.50
N GLU A 253 51.21 -16.73 4.21
CA GLU A 253 51.76 -16.79 2.86
C GLU A 253 51.50 -18.19 2.28
N ASP A 254 50.87 -18.29 1.11
CA ASP A 254 51.48 -18.91 -0.09
C ASP A 254 50.48 -19.21 -1.22
N GLN A 255 51.03 -19.08 -2.42
CA GLN A 255 50.67 -19.71 -3.70
C GLN A 255 49.44 -19.18 -4.46
N ALA A 256 49.79 -18.37 -5.47
CA ALA A 256 49.04 -18.19 -6.70
C ALA A 256 48.91 -19.53 -7.44
N GLU A 257 47.73 -20.11 -7.42
CA GLU A 257 47.31 -21.10 -8.41
C GLU A 257 46.27 -20.47 -9.35
N GLU A 258 46.66 -20.43 -10.61
CA GLU A 258 45.90 -20.07 -11.79
C GLU A 258 44.71 -21.05 -11.94
N SER A 259 43.54 -20.64 -11.44
CA SER A 259 42.32 -21.44 -11.56
C SER A 259 41.57 -21.08 -12.83
N THR A 260 41.52 -22.08 -13.70
CA THR A 260 40.71 -22.28 -14.90
C THR A 260 39.30 -21.68 -14.77
N GLU A 261 38.89 -20.91 -15.78
CA GLU A 261 37.54 -20.41 -15.99
C GLU A 261 36.56 -21.58 -16.15
N SER A 262 36.06 -22.12 -15.04
CA SER A 262 34.87 -22.96 -15.06
C SER A 262 33.66 -22.02 -15.21
N GLU A 263 32.99 -22.10 -16.36
CA GLU A 263 31.65 -21.55 -16.56
C GLU A 263 30.73 -22.08 -15.46
N ALA A 264 30.57 -21.30 -14.39
CA ALA A 264 29.69 -21.62 -13.31
C ALA A 264 28.27 -21.44 -13.84
N GLU A 265 27.58 -22.56 -14.06
CA GLU A 265 26.13 -22.61 -14.21
C GLU A 265 25.53 -21.74 -13.11
N SER A 266 24.98 -20.59 -13.50
CA SER A 266 24.29 -19.71 -12.59
C SER A 266 23.05 -20.45 -12.13
N GLU A 267 23.11 -21.09 -10.96
CA GLU A 267 21.92 -21.58 -10.28
C GLU A 267 21.00 -20.38 -10.06
N ASP A 268 19.98 -20.28 -10.91
CA ASP A 268 18.92 -19.29 -10.83
C ASP A 268 18.19 -19.50 -9.50
N PHE A 269 18.64 -18.79 -8.47
CA PHE A 269 17.93 -18.74 -7.21
C PHE A 269 16.53 -18.21 -7.46
N THR A 270 15.53 -19.07 -7.23
CA THR A 270 14.14 -18.65 -7.29
C THR A 270 13.90 -17.49 -6.32
N SER A 271 13.10 -16.51 -6.72
CA SER A 271 12.76 -15.34 -5.88
C SER A 271 12.29 -15.72 -4.47
N ALA A 272 11.62 -16.87 -4.32
CA ALA A 272 11.19 -17.42 -3.04
C ALA A 272 12.36 -17.81 -2.11
N GLN A 273 13.42 -18.43 -2.63
CA GLN A 273 14.61 -18.79 -1.84
C GLN A 273 15.40 -17.56 -1.40
N VAL A 274 15.45 -16.54 -2.28
CA VAL A 274 16.04 -15.24 -1.97
C VAL A 274 15.30 -14.57 -0.81
N ILE A 275 13.96 -14.48 -0.89
CA ILE A 275 13.10 -13.94 0.17
C ILE A 275 13.28 -14.72 1.49
N ALA A 276 13.28 -16.06 1.44
CA ALA A 276 13.46 -16.90 2.63
C ALA A 276 14.84 -16.71 3.29
N ASN A 277 15.90 -16.53 2.49
CA ASN A 277 17.23 -16.24 3.02
C ASN A 277 17.32 -14.81 3.59
N PHE A 278 16.60 -13.84 3.02
CA PHE A 278 16.49 -12.51 3.59
C PHE A 278 15.77 -12.52 4.93
N HIS A 279 14.70 -13.28 5.09
CA HIS A 279 14.03 -13.44 6.38
C HIS A 279 14.96 -13.95 7.49
N LYS A 280 15.98 -14.76 7.15
CA LYS A 280 16.95 -15.29 8.11
C LYS A 280 18.05 -14.30 8.50
N ARG A 281 18.36 -13.32 7.65
CA ARG A 281 19.53 -12.44 7.80
C ARG A 281 19.19 -10.97 8.06
N CYS A 282 18.02 -10.51 7.63
CA CYS A 282 17.57 -9.13 7.81
C CYS A 282 16.97 -8.97 9.20
N ASN A 283 17.60 -8.17 10.05
CA ASN A 283 16.96 -7.69 11.27
C ASN A 283 15.97 -6.57 10.88
N PRO A 284 14.65 -6.75 11.08
CA PRO A 284 13.66 -5.78 10.62
C PRO A 284 13.85 -4.38 11.19
N SER A 285 14.46 -4.26 12.38
CA SER A 285 14.65 -2.99 13.07
C SER A 285 15.69 -2.08 12.43
N ASP A 286 16.60 -2.64 11.61
CA ASP A 286 17.64 -1.86 10.92
C ASP A 286 17.05 -1.13 9.69
N VAL A 287 15.98 -1.70 9.14
CA VAL A 287 15.37 -1.28 7.88
C VAL A 287 14.04 -0.55 8.11
N VAL A 288 13.26 -0.97 9.09
CA VAL A 288 11.94 -0.42 9.43
C VAL A 288 11.96 0.04 10.88
N GLY A 289 11.63 1.32 11.07
CA GLY A 289 11.53 1.93 12.39
C GLY A 289 10.50 1.23 13.31
N PRO A 290 10.47 1.60 14.60
CA PRO A 290 9.41 1.13 15.49
C PRO A 290 8.05 1.59 14.95
N LEU A 291 7.07 0.68 14.93
CA LEU A 291 5.71 1.02 14.52
C LEU A 291 4.90 1.44 15.76
N THR A 292 4.12 2.51 15.62
CA THR A 292 3.04 2.86 16.54
C THR A 292 1.73 2.76 15.80
N ALA A 293 0.68 2.30 16.47
CA ALA A 293 -0.62 2.10 15.82
C ALA A 293 -1.77 2.42 16.78
N THR A 294 -2.78 3.08 16.22
CA THR A 294 -4.01 3.48 16.92
C THR A 294 -5.22 3.17 16.06
N VAL A 295 -6.30 2.70 16.69
CA VAL A 295 -7.61 2.54 16.04
C VAL A 295 -8.59 3.58 16.57
N GLU A 296 -9.36 4.18 15.68
CA GLU A 296 -10.45 5.10 16.01
C GLU A 296 -11.70 4.74 15.21
N LEU A 297 -12.87 4.89 15.85
CA LEU A 297 -14.16 4.64 15.23
C LEU A 297 -14.86 5.99 15.04
N PHE A 298 -15.38 6.25 13.85
CA PHE A 298 -16.11 7.48 13.53
C PHE A 298 -17.53 7.17 13.07
N ARG A 299 -18.48 7.98 13.53
CA ARG A 299 -19.91 7.88 13.20
C ARG A 299 -20.48 9.23 12.85
N LEU A 300 -21.54 9.22 12.05
CA LEU A 300 -22.34 10.41 11.79
C LEU A 300 -23.44 10.52 12.85
N ARG A 301 -23.53 11.67 13.52
CA ARG A 301 -24.66 11.99 14.39
C ARG A 301 -25.86 12.45 13.58
N GLU A 302 -27.03 12.48 14.23
CA GLU A 302 -28.29 12.97 13.63
C GLU A 302 -28.20 14.43 13.17
N ASP A 303 -27.35 15.24 13.79
CA ASP A 303 -27.07 16.63 13.40
C ASP A 303 -26.18 16.74 12.15
N GLY A 304 -25.76 15.62 11.57
CA GLY A 304 -24.88 15.55 10.39
C GLY A 304 -23.39 15.75 10.72
N ASN A 305 -23.01 15.85 11.99
CA ASN A 305 -21.60 15.98 12.38
C ASN A 305 -20.95 14.61 12.58
N MET A 306 -19.71 14.48 12.11
CA MET A 306 -18.88 13.31 12.41
C MET A 306 -18.39 13.41 13.85
N VAL A 307 -18.48 12.31 14.59
CA VAL A 307 -17.91 12.19 15.93
C VAL A 307 -17.13 10.90 16.07
N ARG A 308 -16.12 10.94 16.94
CA ARG A 308 -15.41 9.74 17.35
C ARG A 308 -16.26 8.96 18.34
N ASP A 309 -16.49 7.68 18.06
CA ASP A 309 -17.18 6.73 18.93
C ASP A 309 -16.16 6.04 19.86
N GLY A 310 -16.02 6.58 21.07
CA GLY A 310 -15.07 6.09 22.07
C GLY A 310 -13.68 6.76 22.03
N PRO A 311 -12.72 6.21 22.79
CA PRO A 311 -11.33 6.68 22.80
C PRO A 311 -10.58 6.28 21.52
N ALA A 312 -9.37 6.82 21.36
CA ALA A 312 -8.40 6.27 20.41
C ALA A 312 -7.68 5.08 21.08
N TYR A 313 -7.76 3.91 20.45
CA TYR A 313 -7.23 2.66 20.99
C TYR A 313 -5.81 2.46 20.49
N ARG A 314 -4.81 2.79 21.31
CA ARG A 314 -3.40 2.52 21.02
C ARG A 314 -3.08 1.05 21.31
N PHE A 315 -2.49 0.36 20.34
CA PHE A 315 -2.14 -1.07 20.46
C PHE A 315 -0.74 -1.41 19.91
N LEU A 316 0.03 -0.39 19.52
CA LEU A 316 1.47 -0.49 19.35
C LEU A 316 2.16 0.76 19.94
N PRO A 317 3.35 0.62 20.57
CA PRO A 317 4.13 -0.62 20.66
C PRO A 317 3.57 -1.63 21.68
N ASP A 318 2.70 -1.16 22.58
CA ASP A 318 2.08 -1.96 23.64
C ASP A 318 0.99 -2.86 23.04
N GLN A 319 1.25 -4.17 22.96
CA GLN A 319 0.46 -5.12 22.16
C GLN A 319 -0.96 -5.38 22.66
N SER A 320 -1.43 -4.73 23.71
CA SER A 320 -2.73 -5.03 24.30
C SER A 320 -3.33 -3.78 24.95
N PRO A 321 -4.29 -3.12 24.29
CA PRO A 321 -5.13 -2.17 25.00
C PRO A 321 -5.90 -2.92 26.09
N GLU A 322 -6.27 -2.22 27.16
CA GLU A 322 -7.06 -2.80 28.25
C GLU A 322 -8.42 -3.31 27.76
N VAL A 323 -8.98 -2.66 26.73
CA VAL A 323 -10.28 -2.98 26.14
C VAL A 323 -10.17 -2.89 24.61
N ASP A 324 -10.67 -3.91 23.92
CA ASP A 324 -10.79 -3.91 22.46
C ASP A 324 -11.97 -3.02 22.00
N PRO A 325 -11.83 -2.29 20.88
CA PRO A 325 -12.96 -1.61 20.27
C PRO A 325 -14.01 -2.62 19.81
N VAL A 326 -15.26 -2.20 19.76
CA VAL A 326 -16.39 -3.07 19.44
C VAL A 326 -17.23 -2.50 18.29
N LEU A 327 -17.67 -3.37 17.40
CA LEU A 327 -18.73 -3.09 16.43
C LEU A 327 -20.04 -3.65 16.93
N LYS A 328 -21.15 -2.96 16.69
CA LYS A 328 -22.50 -3.47 16.98
C LYS A 328 -22.98 -4.30 15.79
N ILE A 329 -23.78 -5.33 16.03
CA ILE A 329 -24.39 -6.08 14.92
C ILE A 329 -25.31 -5.18 14.08
N SER A 330 -25.94 -4.17 14.68
CA SER A 330 -26.70 -3.12 13.98
C SER A 330 -25.84 -2.26 13.04
N ASP A 331 -24.51 -2.25 13.21
CA ASP A 331 -23.61 -1.60 12.27
C ASP A 331 -23.43 -2.42 10.99
N LEU A 332 -23.70 -3.73 11.03
CA LEU A 332 -23.51 -4.66 9.91
C LEU A 332 -24.83 -4.96 9.19
N LEU A 333 -25.94 -5.10 9.93
CA LEU A 333 -27.25 -5.46 9.43
C LEU A 333 -28.21 -4.27 9.47
N ARG A 334 -29.17 -4.22 8.53
CA ARG A 334 -30.23 -3.19 8.50
C ARG A 334 -31.33 -3.49 9.51
N ASP A 335 -31.83 -4.72 9.47
CA ASP A 335 -33.06 -5.14 10.15
C ASP A 335 -32.74 -5.92 11.41
N THR A 336 -31.89 -5.37 12.27
CA THR A 336 -31.70 -5.95 13.60
C THR A 336 -32.95 -5.74 14.44
N LYS A 337 -33.38 -6.77 15.18
CA LYS A 337 -34.48 -6.63 16.15
C LYS A 337 -34.20 -5.47 17.09
N ASP A 338 -35.21 -4.67 17.40
CA ASP A 338 -35.10 -3.58 18.35
C ASP A 338 -34.46 -4.06 19.65
N GLY A 339 -33.37 -3.41 20.05
CA GLY A 339 -32.60 -3.80 21.23
C GLY A 339 -31.56 -4.90 21.03
N ASP A 340 -31.20 -5.25 19.80
CA ASP A 340 -30.03 -6.09 19.54
C ASP A 340 -28.75 -5.40 20.05
N ARG A 341 -28.22 -5.94 21.15
CA ARG A 341 -27.02 -5.45 21.84
C ARG A 341 -25.80 -6.31 21.54
N ARG A 342 -25.89 -7.26 20.60
CA ARG A 342 -24.74 -8.07 20.23
C ARG A 342 -23.64 -7.17 19.68
N ILE A 343 -22.43 -7.49 20.09
CA ILE A 343 -21.22 -6.77 19.72
C ILE A 343 -20.17 -7.74 19.21
N VAL A 344 -19.25 -7.21 18.42
CA VAL A 344 -18.09 -7.91 17.87
C VAL A 344 -16.87 -7.15 18.33
N ALA A 345 -16.06 -7.78 19.17
CA ALA A 345 -14.77 -7.22 19.53
C ALA A 345 -13.82 -7.24 18.34
N LEU A 346 -13.00 -6.20 18.23
CA LEU A 346 -11.92 -6.06 17.26
C LEU A 346 -10.60 -6.37 17.99
N PRO A 347 -10.12 -7.63 18.01
CA PRO A 347 -9.01 -8.04 18.87
C PRO A 347 -7.69 -7.41 18.41
N LEU A 348 -7.30 -6.29 19.02
CA LEU A 348 -6.17 -5.48 18.58
C LEU A 348 -4.83 -6.16 18.85
N ALA A 349 -4.74 -7.00 19.90
CA ALA A 349 -3.55 -7.80 20.15
C ALA A 349 -3.23 -8.75 18.99
N ARG A 350 -4.26 -9.37 18.40
CA ARG A 350 -4.08 -10.22 17.22
C ARG A 350 -3.61 -9.41 16.02
N TYR A 351 -4.17 -8.21 15.81
CA TYR A 351 -3.74 -7.35 14.72
C TYR A 351 -2.30 -6.85 14.91
N GLY A 352 -1.90 -6.51 16.14
CA GLY A 352 -0.53 -6.16 16.47
C GLY A 352 0.48 -7.26 16.13
N GLN A 353 0.13 -8.53 16.31
CA GLN A 353 0.95 -9.66 15.86
C GLN A 353 1.10 -9.70 14.33
N LEU A 354 0.00 -9.50 13.60
CA LEU A 354 0.01 -9.46 12.14
C LEU A 354 0.85 -8.28 11.62
N LEU A 355 0.73 -7.10 12.23
CA LEU A 355 1.56 -5.93 11.90
C LEU A 355 3.05 -6.18 12.18
N ASN A 356 3.40 -6.90 13.25
CA ASN A 356 4.79 -7.28 13.51
C ASN A 356 5.34 -8.25 12.45
N THR A 357 4.51 -9.15 11.92
CA THR A 357 4.90 -10.00 10.78
C THR A 357 5.06 -9.15 9.52
N ALA A 358 4.07 -8.32 9.19
CA ALA A 358 4.10 -7.40 8.06
C ALA A 358 5.31 -6.44 8.09
N LYS A 359 5.76 -6.03 9.29
CA LYS A 359 6.98 -5.26 9.50
C LYS A 359 8.21 -6.00 8.97
N ARG A 360 8.31 -7.32 9.22
CA ARG A 360 9.44 -8.13 8.72
C ARG A 360 9.41 -8.21 7.20
N ASP A 361 8.23 -8.43 6.63
CA ASP A 361 8.05 -8.50 5.18
C ASP A 361 8.39 -7.14 4.54
N LEU A 362 7.98 -6.04 5.16
CA LEU A 362 8.34 -4.68 4.74
C LEU A 362 9.85 -4.45 4.78
N ALA A 363 10.54 -4.95 5.81
CA ALA A 363 12.00 -4.87 5.90
C ALA A 363 12.67 -5.64 4.76
N VAL A 364 12.20 -6.85 4.45
CA VAL A 364 12.70 -7.64 3.31
C VAL A 364 12.49 -6.88 2.00
N MET A 365 11.28 -6.37 1.75
CA MET A 365 10.97 -5.61 0.54
C MET A 365 11.84 -4.36 0.39
N ARG A 366 12.04 -3.61 1.48
CA ARG A 366 12.90 -2.41 1.47
C ARG A 366 14.38 -2.74 1.26
N THR A 367 14.87 -3.83 1.86
CA THR A 367 16.25 -4.29 1.67
C THR A 367 16.48 -4.71 0.22
N ALA A 368 15.55 -5.48 -0.35
CA ALA A 368 15.60 -5.90 -1.75
C ALA A 368 15.61 -4.69 -2.69
N LYS A 369 14.76 -3.69 -2.43
CA LYS A 369 14.76 -2.42 -3.17
C LYS A 369 16.10 -1.69 -3.06
N GLN A 370 16.65 -1.55 -1.85
CA GLN A 370 17.94 -0.88 -1.66
C GLN A 370 19.08 -1.55 -2.43
N LYS A 371 19.18 -2.89 -2.38
CA LYS A 371 20.18 -3.64 -3.15
C LYS A 371 20.02 -3.45 -4.65
N ARG A 372 18.77 -3.48 -5.14
CA ARG A 372 18.48 -3.24 -6.56
C ARG A 372 18.88 -1.83 -6.99
N ASP A 373 18.55 -0.82 -6.19
CA ASP A 373 18.88 0.57 -6.48
C ASP A 373 20.41 0.77 -6.50
N LYS A 374 21.14 0.14 -5.55
CA LYS A 374 22.62 0.12 -5.56
C LYS A 374 23.18 -0.53 -6.83
N ARG A 375 22.66 -1.70 -7.22
CA ARG A 375 23.08 -2.39 -8.46
C ARG A 375 22.82 -1.53 -9.70
N LYS A 376 21.66 -0.87 -9.79
CA LYS A 376 21.34 0.02 -10.92
C LYS A 376 22.33 1.18 -11.02
N ARG A 377 22.71 1.78 -9.88
CA ARG A 377 23.72 2.84 -9.82
C ARG A 377 25.11 2.35 -10.26
N ALA A 378 25.48 1.12 -9.88
CA ALA A 378 26.71 0.46 -10.35
C ALA A 378 26.73 0.25 -11.87
N GLU A 379 25.63 -0.23 -12.44
CA GLU A 379 25.48 -0.40 -13.89
C GLU A 379 25.53 0.95 -14.64
N GLU A 380 25.13 2.04 -13.98
CA GLU A 380 25.21 3.42 -14.48
C GLU A 380 26.61 4.05 -14.28
N GLY A 381 27.58 3.33 -13.71
CA GLY A 381 28.95 3.81 -13.50
C GLY A 381 29.11 4.84 -12.39
N SER A 382 28.23 4.85 -11.38
CA SER A 382 28.42 5.72 -10.22
C SER A 382 29.50 5.16 -9.29
N GLU A 383 30.34 6.02 -8.70
CA GLU A 383 31.35 5.64 -7.69
C GLU A 383 30.77 4.77 -6.56
N GLU A 384 29.58 5.12 -6.01
CA GLU A 384 28.88 4.32 -4.98
C GLU A 384 28.53 2.88 -5.41
N GLY A 385 28.48 2.63 -6.72
CA GLY A 385 28.11 1.36 -7.27
C GLY A 385 29.29 0.40 -7.45
N GLU A 386 30.50 0.93 -7.63
CA GLU A 386 31.73 0.12 -7.72
C GLU A 386 32.01 -0.59 -6.39
N ASP A 387 31.83 0.10 -5.26
CA ASP A 387 31.93 -0.46 -3.92
C ASP A 387 30.94 -1.61 -3.68
N TYR A 388 29.70 -1.48 -4.19
CA TYR A 388 28.69 -2.52 -4.07
C TYR A 388 29.06 -3.79 -4.86
N VAL A 389 29.65 -3.63 -6.04
CA VAL A 389 30.11 -4.78 -6.85
C VAL A 389 31.25 -5.51 -6.13
N ALA A 390 32.17 -4.78 -5.50
CA ALA A 390 33.23 -5.37 -4.69
C ALA A 390 32.69 -6.18 -3.50
N GLU A 391 31.74 -5.61 -2.74
CA GLU A 391 31.08 -6.29 -1.59
C GLU A 391 30.33 -7.56 -2.04
N GLU A 392 29.62 -7.50 -3.18
CA GLU A 392 28.89 -8.66 -3.70
C GLU A 392 29.83 -9.78 -4.19
N LEU A 393 30.96 -9.41 -4.82
CA LEU A 393 31.99 -10.36 -5.24
C LEU A 393 32.68 -11.03 -4.05
N GLU A 394 32.94 -10.28 -2.97
CA GLU A 394 33.48 -10.81 -1.72
C GLU A 394 32.49 -11.78 -1.05
N GLU A 395 31.21 -11.44 -0.95
CA GLU A 395 30.19 -12.33 -0.37
C GLU A 395 30.03 -13.63 -1.20
N ARG A 396 30.13 -13.54 -2.53
CA ARG A 396 30.12 -14.70 -3.44
C ARG A 396 31.39 -15.55 -3.28
N GLY A 397 32.55 -14.92 -3.20
CA GLY A 397 33.83 -15.58 -2.95
C GLY A 397 33.84 -16.37 -1.63
N ALA A 398 33.40 -15.73 -0.54
CA ALA A 398 33.32 -16.36 0.78
C ALA A 398 32.35 -17.56 0.82
N LYS A 399 31.21 -17.48 0.10
CA LYS A 399 30.28 -18.62 -0.04
C LYS A 399 30.89 -19.78 -0.81
N LYS A 400 31.61 -19.51 -1.90
CA LYS A 400 32.29 -20.55 -2.70
C LYS A 400 33.32 -21.31 -1.86
N VAL A 401 34.14 -20.59 -1.09
CA VAL A 401 35.14 -21.19 -0.18
C VAL A 401 34.47 -22.06 0.90
N ARG A 402 33.33 -21.62 1.45
CA ARG A 402 32.59 -22.39 2.48
C ARG A 402 31.97 -23.66 1.93
N LEU A 403 31.41 -23.62 0.71
CA LEU A 403 30.86 -24.79 0.02
C LEU A 403 31.95 -25.83 -0.26
N LEU A 404 33.11 -25.41 -0.79
CA LEU A 404 34.24 -26.29 -1.07
C LEU A 404 34.77 -26.97 0.21
N ARG A 405 34.87 -26.23 1.34
CA ARG A 405 35.27 -26.80 2.63
C ARG A 405 34.25 -27.79 3.21
N SER A 406 32.95 -27.60 2.95
CA SER A 406 31.89 -28.51 3.42
C SER A 406 31.81 -29.80 2.60
N GLY A 407 32.05 -29.74 1.28
CA GLY A 407 32.13 -30.92 0.42
C GLY A 407 33.35 -31.80 0.72
N ALA A 408 34.50 -31.19 1.01
CA ALA A 408 35.74 -31.91 1.30
C ALA A 408 35.71 -32.77 2.59
N ARG A 409 34.76 -32.52 3.51
CA ARG A 409 34.61 -33.32 4.75
C ARG A 409 33.63 -34.49 4.63
N GLY A 410 32.88 -34.60 3.53
CA GLY A 410 31.84 -35.63 3.34
C GLY A 410 32.30 -36.96 2.74
N SER A 411 33.53 -37.06 2.23
CA SER A 411 33.99 -38.24 1.45
C SER A 411 34.97 -39.17 2.19
N ARG A 412 35.03 -39.12 3.52
CA ARG A 412 35.84 -40.06 4.33
C ARG A 412 34.97 -40.85 5.32
N SER A 413 34.08 -41.68 4.80
CA SER A 413 33.53 -42.80 5.58
C SER A 413 33.04 -43.90 4.66
N GLY A 414 33.70 -45.06 4.75
CA GLY A 414 33.17 -46.32 4.25
C GLY A 414 33.97 -46.90 3.10
N ASP A 415 35.07 -47.60 3.42
CA ASP A 415 35.36 -48.93 2.87
C ASP A 415 36.54 -49.54 3.65
N VAL A 416 36.22 -50.13 4.80
CA VAL A 416 37.04 -51.16 5.45
C VAL A 416 36.10 -52.23 5.99
N ALA A 417 35.88 -53.28 5.18
CA ALA A 417 35.46 -54.65 5.51
C ALA A 417 34.87 -55.26 4.21
N SER A 418 35.26 -56.42 3.68
CA SER A 418 35.97 -57.59 4.20
C SER A 418 36.80 -58.24 3.09
#